data_AF-A0A819EQ03-F1
#
_entry.id   AF-A0A819EQ03-F1
#
_cell.length_a   1.000
_cell.length_b   1.000
_cell.length_c   1.000
_cell.angle_alpha   90.00
_cell.angle_beta   90.00
_cell.angle_gamma   90.00
#
_symmetry.space_group_name_H-M   'P 1'
#
loop_
_entity.id
_entity.type
_entity.pdbx_description
1 polymer ?
#
loop_
_entity_poly.entity_id
_entity_poly.type
_entity_poly.pdbx_seq_one_letter_code
_entity_poly.pdbx_strand_id
1 'polypeptide(L)'
;MSSWDIERQRKLNNEFDNIFREHERLQQDLNSDQSQHYESLLNSINKWEDDAIKKIEKTAKTARNDIEKLLKNTNQQLQRFVNNTITEELREALREKNKITEFNIDKWLVQLSQARKELENLSSTIEFSYNKSIK
;
A
#
# COMPACT_ATOMS: atom_id res chain seq x y z
N MET A 1 19.66 -32.10 73.24
CA MET A 1 18.83 -31.26 72.35
C MET A 1 17.52 -30.96 73.08
N SER A 2 17.10 -29.70 73.12
CA SER A 2 15.82 -29.33 73.73
C SER A 2 14.66 -29.72 72.80
N SER A 3 13.46 -29.94 73.34
CA SER A 3 12.24 -30.20 72.55
C SER A 3 11.97 -29.10 71.51
N TRP A 4 12.36 -27.87 71.83
CA TRP A 4 12.26 -26.71 70.94
C TRP A 4 13.20 -26.80 69.73
N ASP A 5 14.42 -27.34 69.89
CA ASP A 5 15.36 -27.53 68.79
C ASP A 5 14.87 -28.59 67.80
N ILE A 6 14.23 -29.65 68.31
CA ILE A 6 13.64 -30.72 67.50
C ILE A 6 12.48 -30.18 66.66
N GLU A 7 11.59 -29.40 67.27
CA GLU A 7 10.43 -28.82 66.56
C GLU A 7 10.89 -27.77 65.53
N ARG A 8 11.93 -27.00 65.83
CA ARG A 8 12.54 -26.07 64.88
C ARG A 8 13.14 -26.79 63.68
N GLN A 9 13.90 -27.87 63.91
CA GLN A 9 14.47 -28.67 62.83
C GLN A 9 13.38 -29.31 61.96
N ARG A 10 12.29 -29.78 62.58
CA ARG A 10 11.14 -30.33 61.86
C ARG A 10 10.47 -29.31 60.93
N LYS A 11 10.26 -28.08 61.41
CA LYS A 11 9.72 -26.99 60.58
C LYS A 11 10.63 -26.62 59.42
N LEU A 12 11.93 -26.50 59.67
CA LEU A 12 12.92 -26.21 58.62
C LEU A 12 12.95 -27.29 57.54
N ASN A 13 12.89 -28.57 57.94
CA ASN A 13 12.84 -29.67 56.99
C ASN A 13 11.55 -29.62 56.13
N ASN A 14 10.40 -29.31 56.75
CA ASN A 14 9.14 -29.17 56.00
C ASN A 14 9.16 -28.00 55.01
N GLU A 15 9.74 -26.86 55.41
CA GLU A 15 9.92 -25.70 54.53
C GLU A 15 10.86 -26.03 53.37
N PHE A 16 11.96 -26.73 53.65
CA PHE A 16 12.91 -27.18 52.63
C PHE A 16 12.27 -28.15 51.62
N ASP A 17 11.49 -29.13 52.10
CA ASP A 17 10.75 -30.05 51.24
C ASP A 17 9.74 -29.32 50.34
N ASN A 18 9.14 -28.24 50.85
CA ASN A 18 8.23 -27.41 50.06
C ASN A 18 8.98 -26.62 48.97
N ILE A 19 10.11 -26.00 49.33
CA ILE A 19 10.97 -25.29 48.38
C ILE A 19 11.46 -26.25 47.28
N PHE A 20 11.84 -27.47 47.66
CA PHE A 20 12.32 -28.47 46.71
C PHE A 20 11.23 -28.87 45.70
N ARG A 21 9.99 -29.10 46.17
CA ARG A 21 8.85 -29.40 45.29
C ARG A 21 8.53 -28.25 44.34
N GLU A 22 8.52 -27.02 44.83
CA GLU A 22 8.27 -25.85 43.98
C GLU A 22 9.39 -25.65 42.95
N HIS A 23 10.64 -25.94 43.32
CA HIS A 23 11.77 -25.95 42.38
C HIS A 23 11.61 -27.03 41.30
N GLU A 24 11.25 -28.27 41.67
CA GLU A 24 11.01 -29.35 40.71
C GLU A 24 9.86 -29.01 39.75
N ARG A 25 8.77 -28.43 40.29
CA ARG A 25 7.64 -27.97 39.48
C ARG A 25 8.05 -26.87 38.51
N LEU A 26 8.81 -25.88 38.96
CA LEU A 26 9.31 -24.81 38.09
C LEU A 26 10.24 -25.36 37.02
N GLN A 27 11.13 -26.31 37.33
CA GLN A 27 11.96 -26.98 36.32
C GLN A 27 11.09 -27.73 35.32
N GLN A 28 10.05 -28.43 35.76
CA GLN A 28 9.13 -29.13 34.87
C GLN A 28 8.36 -28.15 33.98
N ASP A 29 7.90 -27.02 34.50
CA ASP A 29 7.20 -26.00 33.74
C ASP A 29 8.13 -25.32 32.71
N LEU A 30 9.39 -25.06 33.08
CA LEU A 30 10.41 -24.49 32.18
C LEU A 30 10.85 -25.49 31.10
N ASN A 31 10.89 -26.78 31.42
CA ASN A 31 11.22 -27.85 30.49
C ASN A 31 10.00 -28.33 29.69
N SER A 32 8.78 -27.97 30.11
CA SER A 32 7.58 -28.20 29.32
C SER A 32 7.68 -27.34 28.06
N ASP A 33 7.37 -27.93 26.92
CA ASP A 33 7.69 -27.39 25.60
C ASP A 33 6.79 -26.19 25.24
N GLN A 34 6.96 -25.08 25.94
CA GLN A 34 6.28 -23.80 25.67
C GLN A 34 6.73 -23.20 24.33
N SER A 35 7.82 -23.71 23.76
CA SER A 35 8.38 -23.28 22.48
C SER A 35 7.35 -23.36 21.35
N GLN A 36 6.47 -24.37 21.35
CA GLN A 36 5.45 -24.55 20.32
C GLN A 36 4.45 -23.39 20.25
N HIS A 37 4.08 -22.81 21.40
CA HIS A 37 3.19 -21.65 21.44
C HIS A 37 3.88 -20.38 20.91
N TYR A 38 5.14 -20.15 21.29
CA TYR A 38 5.93 -19.03 20.79
C TYR A 38 6.20 -19.15 19.29
N GLU A 39 6.56 -20.34 18.81
CA GLU A 39 6.75 -20.63 17.39
C GLU A 39 5.48 -20.41 16.58
N SER A 40 4.33 -20.85 17.09
CA SER A 40 3.03 -20.61 16.43
C SER A 40 2.70 -19.12 16.32
N LEU A 41 3.00 -18.32 17.35
CA LEU A 41 2.79 -16.88 17.33
C LEU A 41 3.74 -16.18 16.34
N LEU A 42 5.02 -16.55 16.34
CA LEU A 42 6.01 -16.03 15.40
C LEU A 42 5.64 -16.37 13.96
N ASN A 43 5.22 -17.61 13.68
CA ASN A 43 4.75 -18.02 12.36
C ASN A 43 3.52 -17.22 11.91
N SER A 44 2.62 -16.90 12.84
CA SER A 44 1.44 -16.07 12.56
C SER A 44 1.83 -14.64 12.22
N ILE A 45 2.78 -14.05 12.97
CA ILE A 45 3.32 -12.71 12.70
C ILE A 45 3.98 -12.67 11.32
N ASN A 46 4.90 -13.61 11.03
CA ASN A 46 5.57 -13.69 9.74
C ASN A 46 4.57 -13.78 8.58
N LYS A 47 3.53 -14.60 8.74
CA LYS A 47 2.48 -14.73 7.73
C LYS A 47 1.71 -13.42 7.53
N TRP A 48 1.39 -12.72 8.61
CA TRP A 48 0.69 -11.43 8.51
C TRP A 48 1.54 -10.37 7.82
N GLU A 49 2.83 -10.33 8.11
CA GLU A 49 3.78 -9.43 7.44
C GLU A 49 3.86 -9.72 5.95
N ASP A 50 4.06 -10.99 5.57
CA ASP A 50 4.09 -11.42 4.17
C ASP A 50 2.80 -11.08 3.43
N ASP A 51 1.65 -11.35 4.05
CA ASP A 51 0.35 -11.07 3.45
C ASP A 51 0.10 -9.56 3.31
N ALA A 52 0.54 -8.75 4.27
CA ALA A 52 0.45 -7.30 4.20
C ALA A 52 1.32 -6.73 3.08
N ILE A 53 2.58 -7.17 2.99
CA ILE A 53 3.52 -6.78 1.93
C ILE A 53 2.91 -7.11 0.55
N LYS A 54 2.46 -8.36 0.34
CA LYS A 54 1.84 -8.77 -0.93
C LYS A 54 0.62 -7.94 -1.30
N LYS A 55 -0.22 -7.58 -0.32
CA LYS A 55 -1.39 -6.72 -0.56
C LYS A 55 -0.99 -5.31 -0.97
N ILE A 56 -0.01 -4.71 -0.28
CA ILE A 56 0.51 -3.38 -0.60
C ILE A 56 1.11 -3.38 -2.01
N GLU A 57 1.96 -4.35 -2.33
CA GLU A 57 2.59 -4.49 -3.65
C GLU A 57 1.55 -4.65 -4.76
N LYS A 58 0.57 -5.53 -4.57
CA LYS A 58 -0.51 -5.75 -5.54
C LYS A 58 -1.29 -4.45 -5.78
N THR A 59 -1.63 -3.74 -4.70
CA THR A 59 -2.40 -2.49 -4.79
C THR A 59 -1.60 -1.40 -5.50
N ALA A 60 -0.33 -1.23 -5.15
CA ALA A 60 0.57 -0.30 -5.79
C ALA A 60 0.77 -0.62 -7.28
N LYS A 61 0.90 -1.91 -7.64
CA LYS A 61 1.02 -2.35 -9.03
C LYS A 61 -0.25 -2.04 -9.84
N THR A 62 -1.43 -2.31 -9.29
CA THR A 62 -2.69 -1.96 -9.93
C THR A 62 -2.80 -0.45 -10.14
N ALA A 63 -2.52 0.36 -9.11
CA ALA A 63 -2.56 1.81 -9.21
C ALA A 63 -1.61 2.36 -10.29
N ARG A 64 -0.37 1.84 -10.36
CA ARG A 64 0.57 2.21 -11.43
C ARG A 64 0.03 1.87 -12.82
N ASN A 65 -0.46 0.66 -13.01
CA ASN A 65 -1.02 0.22 -14.29
C ASN A 65 -2.22 1.08 -14.72
N ASP A 66 -3.08 1.45 -13.77
CA ASP A 66 -4.26 2.26 -14.05
C ASP A 66 -3.86 3.69 -14.44
N ILE A 67 -2.89 4.29 -13.74
CA ILE A 67 -2.32 5.60 -14.09
C ILE A 67 -1.66 5.55 -15.47
N GLU A 68 -0.84 4.53 -15.77
CA GLU A 68 -0.20 4.36 -17.08
C GLU A 68 -1.22 4.27 -18.20
N LYS A 69 -2.30 3.49 -18.00
CA LYS A 69 -3.39 3.39 -18.97
C LYS A 69 -4.11 4.73 -19.16
N LEU A 70 -4.41 5.43 -18.07
CA LEU A 70 -5.08 6.73 -18.12
C LEU A 70 -4.23 7.73 -18.91
N LEU A 71 -2.95 7.88 -18.55
CA LEU A 71 -2.01 8.77 -19.24
C LEU A 71 -1.89 8.42 -20.73
N LYS A 72 -1.75 7.14 -21.05
CA LYS A 72 -1.67 6.67 -22.44
C LYS A 72 -2.94 7.01 -23.22
N ASN A 73 -4.11 6.72 -22.64
CA ASN A 73 -5.40 6.95 -23.29
C ASN A 73 -5.63 8.45 -23.53
N THR A 74 -5.40 9.29 -22.54
CA THR A 74 -5.61 10.74 -22.69
C THR A 74 -4.61 11.34 -23.67
N ASN A 75 -3.34 10.91 -23.65
CA ASN A 75 -2.36 11.35 -24.64
C ASN A 75 -2.78 10.93 -26.07
N GLN A 76 -3.27 9.70 -26.25
CA GLN A 76 -3.80 9.24 -27.53
C GLN A 76 -5.02 10.04 -27.99
N GLN A 77 -5.93 10.40 -27.08
CA GLN A 77 -7.08 11.24 -27.39
C GLN A 77 -6.65 12.64 -27.83
N LEU A 78 -5.71 13.25 -27.10
CA LEU A 78 -5.17 14.57 -27.44
C LEU A 78 -4.45 14.55 -28.79
N GLN A 79 -3.64 13.53 -29.06
CA GLN A 79 -3.01 13.33 -30.37
C GLN A 79 -4.05 13.22 -31.49
N ARG A 80 -5.13 12.47 -31.28
CA ARG A 80 -6.22 12.35 -32.26
C ARG A 80 -6.91 13.70 -32.48
N PHE A 81 -7.18 14.46 -31.43
CA PHE A 81 -7.78 15.79 -31.56
C PHE A 81 -6.88 16.74 -32.37
N VAL A 82 -5.59 16.82 -32.02
CA VAL A 82 -4.64 17.68 -32.73
C VAL A 82 -4.47 17.25 -34.20
N ASN A 83 -4.34 15.95 -34.47
CA ASN A 83 -4.11 15.45 -35.82
C ASN A 83 -5.38 15.50 -36.68
N ASN A 84 -6.50 15.01 -36.18
CA ASN A 84 -7.70 14.83 -37.01
C ASN A 84 -8.56 16.08 -37.10
N THR A 85 -8.50 16.97 -36.10
CA THR A 85 -9.29 18.21 -36.10
C THR A 85 -8.41 19.37 -36.52
N ILE A 86 -7.40 19.72 -35.73
CA ILE A 86 -6.62 20.94 -35.97
C ILE A 86 -5.77 20.81 -37.24
N THR A 87 -5.01 19.72 -37.37
CA THR A 87 -4.06 19.56 -38.48
C THR A 87 -4.76 19.41 -39.83
N GLU A 88 -5.86 18.65 -39.91
CA GLU A 88 -6.63 18.53 -41.15
C GLU A 88 -7.33 19.84 -41.53
N GLU A 89 -7.97 20.54 -40.58
CA GLU A 89 -8.57 21.86 -40.85
C GLU A 89 -7.51 22.86 -41.36
N LEU A 90 -6.32 22.88 -40.76
CA LEU A 90 -5.21 23.72 -41.22
C LEU A 90 -4.71 23.33 -42.61
N ARG A 91 -4.63 22.03 -42.92
CA ARG A 91 -4.22 21.54 -44.25
C ARG A 91 -5.21 21.94 -45.33
N GLU A 92 -6.51 21.80 -45.06
CA GLU A 92 -7.56 22.25 -45.98
C GLU A 92 -7.51 23.76 -46.20
N ALA A 93 -7.38 24.54 -45.12
CA ALA A 93 -7.24 25.98 -45.21
C ALA A 93 -6.01 26.44 -45.99
N LEU A 94 -4.87 25.75 -45.84
CA LEU A 94 -3.66 26.04 -46.63
C LEU A 94 -3.83 25.76 -48.12
N ARG A 95 -4.71 24.82 -48.51
CA ARG A 95 -5.07 24.57 -49.91
C ARG A 95 -6.01 25.66 -50.44
N GLU A 96 -6.90 26.17 -49.60
CA GLU A 96 -7.89 27.18 -49.95
C GLU A 96 -7.57 28.56 -49.35
N LYS A 97 -6.32 29.04 -49.48
CA LYS A 97 -5.81 30.27 -48.83
C LYS A 97 -6.74 31.49 -48.90
N ASN A 98 -7.52 31.63 -49.97
CA ASN A 98 -8.42 32.75 -50.18
C ASN A 98 -9.69 32.72 -49.30
N LYS A 99 -9.96 31.62 -48.59
CA LYS A 99 -11.12 31.44 -47.70
C LYS A 99 -10.77 31.56 -46.22
N ILE A 100 -9.51 31.81 -45.87
CA ILE A 100 -9.09 31.98 -44.48
C ILE A 100 -9.61 33.33 -43.97
N THR A 101 -10.34 33.31 -42.86
CA THR A 101 -10.83 34.50 -42.16
C THR A 101 -10.17 34.66 -40.79
N GLU A 102 -10.24 35.86 -40.21
CA GLU A 102 -9.79 36.11 -38.82
C GLU A 102 -10.47 35.16 -37.83
N PHE A 103 -11.76 34.88 -38.03
CA PHE A 103 -12.50 33.92 -37.23
C PHE A 103 -11.88 32.50 -37.26
N ASN A 104 -11.36 32.05 -38.40
CA ASN A 104 -10.69 30.75 -38.48
C ASN A 104 -9.40 30.74 -37.66
N ILE A 105 -8.63 31.83 -37.72
CA ILE A 105 -7.37 31.98 -36.98
C ILE A 105 -7.65 31.96 -35.47
N ASP A 106 -8.64 32.74 -35.01
CA ASP A 106 -9.04 32.79 -33.60
C ASP A 106 -9.51 31.41 -33.12
N LYS A 107 -10.33 30.71 -33.92
CA LYS A 107 -10.78 29.35 -33.61
C LYS A 107 -9.59 28.41 -33.39
N TRP A 108 -8.62 28.38 -34.30
CA TRP A 108 -7.46 27.48 -34.16
C TRP A 108 -6.56 27.87 -32.98
N LEU A 109 -6.36 29.16 -32.70
CA LEU A 109 -5.62 29.62 -31.53
C LEU A 109 -6.28 29.16 -30.23
N VAL A 110 -7.61 29.25 -30.14
CA VAL A 110 -8.37 28.75 -28.99
C VAL A 110 -8.22 27.23 -28.85
N GLN A 111 -8.39 26.47 -29.95
CA GLN A 111 -8.25 25.00 -29.93
C GLN A 111 -6.83 24.55 -29.53
N LEU A 112 -5.79 25.21 -30.04
CA LEU A 112 -4.40 24.93 -29.68
C LEU A 112 -4.09 25.29 -28.22
N SER A 113 -4.64 26.41 -27.74
CA SER A 113 -4.53 26.82 -26.32
C SER A 113 -5.20 25.80 -25.41
N GLN A 114 -6.38 25.30 -25.78
CA GLN A 114 -7.09 24.27 -25.03
C GLN A 114 -6.32 22.95 -25.02
N ALA A 115 -5.83 22.49 -26.18
CA ALA A 115 -5.01 21.27 -26.26
C ALA A 115 -3.75 21.38 -25.38
N ARG A 116 -3.13 22.57 -25.32
CA ARG A 116 -1.96 22.81 -24.46
C ARG A 116 -2.32 22.76 -22.97
N LYS A 117 -3.44 23.36 -22.56
CA LYS A 117 -3.93 23.26 -21.17
C LYS A 117 -4.25 21.82 -20.78
N GLU A 118 -4.89 21.05 -21.66
CA GLU A 118 -5.18 19.64 -21.42
C GLU A 118 -3.90 18.80 -21.27
N LEU A 119 -2.85 19.11 -22.05
CA LEU A 119 -1.53 18.50 -21.90
C LEU A 119 -0.85 18.85 -20.58
N GLU A 120 -0.95 20.10 -20.14
CA GLU A 120 -0.40 20.53 -18.84
C GLU A 120 -1.15 19.89 -17.67
N ASN A 121 -2.48 19.77 -17.78
CA ASN A 121 -3.33 19.14 -16.77
C ASN A 121 -3.13 17.63 -16.66
N LEU A 122 -2.67 16.97 -17.72
CA LEU A 122 -2.31 15.56 -17.68
C LEU A 122 -1.22 15.25 -16.64
N SER A 123 -0.32 16.22 -16.39
CA SER A 123 0.74 16.06 -15.39
C SER A 123 0.25 16.32 -13.95
N SER A 124 -0.90 16.97 -13.75
CA SER A 124 -1.38 17.41 -12.44
C SER A 124 -2.61 16.65 -11.92
N THR A 125 -3.31 15.87 -12.76
CA THR A 125 -4.61 15.23 -12.42
C THR A 125 -4.50 13.95 -11.58
N ILE A 126 -3.31 13.52 -11.16
CA ILE A 126 -3.17 12.31 -10.32
C ILE A 126 -3.46 12.68 -8.85
N GLU A 127 -4.72 12.89 -8.51
CA GLU A 127 -5.20 12.90 -7.12
C GLU A 127 -5.70 11.50 -6.75
N PHE A 128 -5.05 10.85 -5.79
CA PHE A 128 -5.46 9.54 -5.29
C PHE A 128 -6.75 9.67 -4.47
N SER A 129 -7.92 9.48 -5.11
CA SER A 129 -9.19 9.34 -4.38
C SER A 129 -9.24 7.97 -3.70
N TYR A 130 -8.89 7.92 -2.41
CA TYR A 130 -8.96 6.70 -1.60
C TYR A 130 -10.41 6.42 -1.21
N ASN A 131 -11.16 5.69 -2.03
CA ASN A 131 -12.50 5.23 -1.68
C ASN A 131 -12.41 4.05 -0.70
N LYS A 132 -12.45 4.35 0.60
CA LYS A 132 -12.50 3.37 1.68
C LYS A 132 -13.96 2.92 1.90
N SER A 133 -14.46 1.98 1.10
CA SER A 133 -15.61 1.16 1.53
C SER A 133 -15.09 -0.08 2.25
N ILE A 134 -14.85 0.07 3.56
CA ILE A 134 -14.78 -1.08 4.45
C ILE A 134 -16.21 -1.33 4.92
N LYS A 135 -16.76 -2.49 4.52
CA LYS A 135 -17.95 -3.10 5.14
C LYS A 135 -17.49 -4.01 6.27
#